data_AF-A0A497JPG3-F1
#
_entry.id   AF-A0A497JPG3-F1
#
_cell.length_a   1.000
_cell.length_b   1.000
_cell.length_c   1.000
_cell.angle_alpha   90.00
_cell.angle_beta   90.00
_cell.angle_gamma   90.00
#
_symmetry.space_group_name_H-M   'P 1'
#
loop_
_entity.id
_entity.type
_entity.pdbx_description
1 polymer ?
#
loop_
_entity_poly.entity_id
_entity_poly.type
_entity_poly.pdbx_seq_one_letter_code
_entity_poly.pdbx_strand_id
1 'polypeptide(L)'
;MGKLCLTDSTPFNLDHTLKCGQAFRWRKHGEWWYGTVRDKIFKIKQTGDTLVFENVDESFVECYFSLDLDLPRILSSINKDHHIERAIRRFRGLRIVRQDPWECLISY
;
A
#
# COMPACT_ATOMS: atom_id res chain seq x y z
N MET A 1 6.36 4.03 -18.18
CA MET A 1 5.84 3.01 -17.23
C MET A 1 6.95 2.71 -16.24
N GLY A 2 6.75 3.07 -14.96
CA GLY A 2 7.71 2.84 -13.89
C GLY A 2 7.59 1.43 -13.32
N LYS A 3 8.68 0.96 -12.71
CA LYS A 3 8.74 -0.32 -12.01
C LYS A 3 9.51 -0.15 -10.70
N LEU A 4 9.03 -0.77 -9.64
CA LEU A 4 9.70 -0.84 -8.34
C LEU A 4 9.75 -2.30 -7.91
N CYS A 5 10.96 -2.80 -7.59
CA CYS A 5 11.17 -4.15 -7.09
C CYS A 5 11.13 -4.17 -5.56
N LEU A 6 10.22 -4.97 -5.01
CA LEU A 6 10.11 -5.23 -3.58
C LEU A 6 11.15 -6.28 -3.18
N THR A 7 11.57 -6.22 -1.92
CA THR A 7 12.51 -7.16 -1.32
C THR A 7 11.87 -7.81 -0.09
N ASP A 8 12.50 -8.85 0.45
CA ASP A 8 12.06 -9.47 1.71
C ASP A 8 12.02 -8.50 2.90
N SER A 9 12.84 -7.43 2.85
CA SER A 9 12.84 -6.35 3.85
C SER A 9 11.66 -5.39 3.67
N THR A 10 11.03 -5.38 2.50
CA THR A 10 9.91 -4.48 2.16
C THR A 10 8.68 -5.29 1.76
N PRO A 11 8.13 -6.13 2.65
CA PRO A 11 6.92 -6.88 2.34
C PRO A 11 5.78 -5.91 2.05
N PHE A 12 5.06 -6.16 0.96
CA PHE A 12 3.96 -5.32 0.52
C PHE A 12 2.91 -6.13 -0.24
N ASN A 13 1.64 -5.85 0.05
CA ASN A 13 0.51 -6.40 -0.66
C ASN A 13 -0.45 -5.25 -1.01
N LEU A 14 -0.49 -4.91 -2.29
CA LEU A 14 -1.28 -3.82 -2.85
C LEU A 14 -2.78 -4.03 -2.60
N ASP A 15 -3.27 -5.25 -2.79
CA ASP A 15 -4.68 -5.59 -2.62
C ASP A 15 -5.11 -5.47 -1.16
N HIS A 16 -4.32 -6.00 -0.21
CA HIS A 16 -4.60 -5.84 1.22
C HIS A 16 -4.61 -4.36 1.62
N THR A 17 -3.65 -3.59 1.11
CA THR A 17 -3.49 -2.16 1.40
C THR A 17 -4.67 -1.35 0.87
N LEU A 18 -5.06 -1.53 -0.40
CA LEU A 18 -6.13 -0.73 -1.02
C LEU A 18 -7.54 -1.19 -0.65
N LYS A 19 -7.72 -2.43 -0.16
CA LYS A 19 -9.04 -2.98 0.23
C LYS A 19 -9.32 -2.96 1.74
N CYS A 20 -8.37 -2.55 2.58
CA CYS A 20 -8.58 -2.57 4.05
C CYS A 20 -9.52 -1.48 4.57
N GLY A 21 -10.12 -0.68 3.69
CA GLY A 21 -11.06 0.37 4.05
C GLY A 21 -10.41 1.69 4.47
N GLN A 22 -9.11 1.88 4.24
CA GLN A 22 -8.39 3.13 4.58
C GLN A 22 -8.53 4.24 3.53
N ALA A 23 -8.79 3.90 2.25
CA ALA A 23 -8.90 4.86 1.16
C ALA A 23 -9.99 4.44 0.17
N PHE A 24 -10.82 5.40 -0.27
CA PHE A 24 -12.03 5.10 -1.06
C PHE A 24 -11.95 5.50 -2.53
N ARG A 25 -10.93 6.27 -2.93
CA ARG A 25 -10.75 6.78 -4.29
C ARG A 25 -10.06 5.78 -5.24
N TRP A 26 -9.87 4.54 -4.78
CA TRP A 26 -9.28 3.46 -5.55
C TRP A 26 -10.35 2.58 -6.20
N ARG A 27 -10.13 2.19 -7.46
CA ARG A 27 -10.98 1.28 -8.23
C ARG A 27 -10.13 0.23 -8.92
N LYS A 28 -10.52 -1.04 -8.83
CA LYS A 28 -9.82 -2.16 -9.47
C LYS A 28 -10.49 -2.50 -10.81
N HIS A 29 -9.70 -2.60 -11.87
CA HIS A 29 -10.13 -3.07 -13.19
C HIS A 29 -9.09 -4.06 -13.74
N GLY A 30 -9.48 -5.35 -13.77
CA GLY A 30 -8.54 -6.45 -13.99
C GLY A 30 -7.45 -6.46 -12.92
N GLU A 31 -6.18 -6.49 -13.36
CA GLU A 31 -5.01 -6.47 -12.47
C GLU A 31 -4.63 -5.06 -11.99
N TRP A 32 -5.23 -4.02 -12.57
CA TRP A 32 -4.85 -2.63 -12.31
C TRP A 32 -5.75 -1.97 -11.28
N TRP A 33 -5.12 -1.22 -10.39
CA TRP A 33 -5.76 -0.25 -9.53
C TRP A 33 -5.61 1.14 -10.12
N TYR A 34 -6.70 1.89 -10.15
CA TYR A 34 -6.78 3.26 -10.61
C TYR A 34 -7.19 4.13 -9.42
N GLY A 35 -6.45 5.21 -9.20
CA GLY A 35 -6.71 6.11 -8.09
C GLY A 35 -6.31 7.53 -8.40
N THR A 36 -6.93 8.45 -7.67
CA THR A 36 -6.50 9.84 -7.61
C THR A 36 -5.96 10.08 -6.21
N VAL A 37 -4.71 10.46 -6.12
CA VAL A 37 -4.04 10.78 -4.85
C VAL A 37 -3.50 12.20 -4.98
N ARG A 38 -3.99 13.10 -4.12
CA ARG A 38 -3.82 14.55 -4.31
C ARG A 38 -4.37 14.94 -5.68
N ASP A 39 -3.53 15.54 -6.53
CA ASP A 39 -3.87 15.99 -7.90
C ASP A 39 -3.34 15.05 -8.99
N LYS A 40 -2.81 13.88 -8.62
CA LYS A 40 -2.25 12.91 -9.57
C LYS A 40 -3.20 11.75 -9.79
N ILE A 41 -3.56 11.51 -11.05
CA ILE A 41 -4.25 10.29 -11.48
C ILE A 41 -3.20 9.27 -11.89
N PHE A 42 -3.15 8.15 -11.19
CA PHE A 42 -2.19 7.11 -11.49
C PHE A 42 -2.80 5.73 -11.36
N LYS A 43 -2.20 4.78 -12.10
CA LYS A 43 -2.56 3.37 -12.01
C LYS A 43 -1.36 2.56 -11.58
N ILE A 44 -1.62 1.52 -10.81
CA ILE A 44 -0.61 0.62 -10.26
C ILE A 44 -1.14 -0.80 -10.24
N LYS A 45 -0.25 -1.77 -10.50
CA LYS A 45 -0.51 -3.18 -10.27
C LYS A 45 0.68 -3.83 -9.59
N GLN A 46 0.45 -4.95 -8.92
CA GLN A 46 1.49 -5.77 -8.33
C GLN A 46 1.57 -7.11 -9.09
N THR A 47 2.79 -7.57 -9.37
CA THR A 47 3.05 -8.88 -9.98
C THR A 47 4.22 -9.52 -9.24
N GLY A 48 3.90 -10.43 -8.31
CA GLY A 48 4.89 -10.93 -7.34
C GLY A 48 5.49 -9.78 -6.53
N ASP A 49 6.81 -9.70 -6.55
CA ASP A 49 7.61 -8.67 -5.87
C ASP A 49 7.89 -7.46 -6.76
N THR A 50 7.06 -7.19 -7.78
CA THR A 50 7.22 -6.00 -8.64
C THR A 50 5.95 -5.18 -8.67
N LEU A 51 6.08 -3.88 -8.39
CA LEU A 51 5.05 -2.88 -8.64
C LEU A 51 5.28 -2.25 -10.01
N VAL A 52 4.22 -2.17 -10.81
CA VAL A 52 4.24 -1.52 -12.13
C VAL A 52 3.24 -0.39 -12.09
N PHE A 53 3.66 0.82 -12.49
CA PHE A 53 2.83 2.02 -12.38
C PHE A 53 3.05 3.01 -13.54
N GLU A 54 2.10 3.91 -13.73
CA GLU A 54 2.13 4.96 -14.75
C GLU A 54 1.67 6.30 -14.17
N ASN A 55 2.12 7.41 -14.76
CA ASN A 55 1.81 8.82 -14.39
C ASN A 55 2.39 9.34 -13.07
N VAL A 56 3.19 8.54 -12.38
CA VAL A 56 3.96 8.92 -11.18
C VAL A 56 5.37 8.35 -11.26
N ASP A 57 6.28 8.91 -10.47
CA ASP A 57 7.64 8.42 -10.28
C ASP A 57 7.70 7.41 -9.13
N GLU A 58 8.86 6.77 -8.98
CA GLU A 58 9.11 5.76 -7.97
C GLU A 58 9.03 6.32 -6.55
N SER A 59 9.59 7.50 -6.31
CA SER A 59 9.59 8.14 -5.00
C SER A 59 8.18 8.49 -4.52
N PHE A 60 7.26 8.85 -5.43
CA PHE A 60 5.86 9.02 -5.11
C PHE A 60 5.20 7.71 -4.64
N VAL A 61 5.47 6.60 -5.32
CA VAL A 61 4.94 5.27 -4.96
C VAL A 61 5.49 4.81 -3.61
N GLU A 62 6.81 4.93 -3.42
CA GLU A 62 7.47 4.63 -2.15
C GLU A 62 6.86 5.41 -0.99
N CYS A 63 6.72 6.73 -1.18
CA CYS A 63 6.21 7.60 -0.15
C CYS A 63 4.73 7.33 0.16
N TYR A 64 3.88 7.21 -0.88
CA TYR A 64 2.44 7.03 -0.69
C TYR A 64 2.11 5.70 0.00
N PHE A 65 2.75 4.61 -0.40
CA PHE A 65 2.54 3.29 0.20
C PHE A 65 3.39 3.03 1.45
N SER A 66 4.09 4.05 1.96
CA SER A 66 4.96 3.97 3.14
C SER A 66 6.00 2.85 3.03
N LEU A 67 6.60 2.65 1.85
CA LEU A 67 7.55 1.57 1.58
C LEU A 67 8.89 1.76 2.30
N ASP A 68 9.21 2.99 2.70
CA ASP A 68 10.38 3.35 3.49
C ASP A 68 10.33 2.87 4.95
N LEU A 69 9.15 2.45 5.44
CA LEU A 69 9.01 1.94 6.80
C LEU A 69 9.41 0.46 6.92
N ASP A 70 10.14 0.13 7.99
CA ASP A 70 10.48 -1.24 8.40
C ASP A 70 9.23 -1.97 8.94
N LEU A 71 8.42 -2.47 8.01
CA LEU A 71 7.20 -3.21 8.33
C LEU A 71 7.48 -4.46 9.19
N PRO A 72 8.50 -5.29 8.92
CA PRO A 72 8.84 -6.42 9.80
C PRO A 72 9.05 -6.01 11.27
N ARG A 73 9.79 -4.94 11.54
CA ARG A 73 10.00 -4.43 12.89
C ARG A 73 8.71 -3.93 13.54
N ILE A 74 7.87 -3.21 12.79
CA ILE A 74 6.56 -2.75 13.27
C ILE A 74 5.65 -3.94 13.62
N LEU A 75 5.56 -4.93 12.74
CA LEU A 75 4.73 -6.11 12.95
C LEU A 75 5.21 -6.91 14.17
N SER A 76 6.52 -7.05 14.36
CA SER A 76 7.11 -7.69 15.54
C SER A 76 6.78 -6.93 16.84
N SER A 77 6.77 -5.60 16.81
CA SER A 77 6.48 -4.79 18.00
C SER A 77 5.03 -4.92 18.48
N ILE A 78 4.07 -5.10 17.55
CA ILE A 78 2.64 -5.26 17.87
C ILE A 78 2.20 -6.71 18.05
N ASN A 79 3.01 -7.69 17.66
CA ASN A 79 2.67 -9.11 17.78
C ASN A 79 2.73 -9.59 19.24
N LYS A 80 1.70 -9.27 20.03
CA LYS A 80 1.64 -9.53 21.48
C LYS A 80 0.74 -10.70 21.86
N ASP A 81 -0.09 -11.18 20.95
CA ASP A 81 -1.04 -12.25 21.20
C ASP A 81 -1.38 -13.02 19.91
N HIS A 82 -2.04 -14.16 20.08
CA HIS A 82 -2.39 -15.08 19.00
C HIS A 82 -3.41 -14.50 18.00
N HIS A 83 -4.25 -13.53 18.40
CA HIS A 83 -5.18 -12.87 17.50
C HIS A 83 -4.43 -11.95 16.55
N ILE A 84 -3.51 -11.15 17.08
CA ILE A 84 -2.64 -10.28 16.27
C ILE A 84 -1.74 -11.12 15.37
N GLU A 85 -1.13 -12.20 15.88
CA GLU A 85 -0.31 -13.10 15.07
C GLU A 85 -1.10 -13.63 13.85
N ARG A 86 -2.34 -14.09 14.09
CA ARG A 86 -3.22 -14.58 13.03
C ARG A 86 -3.58 -13.49 12.03
N ALA A 87 -3.80 -12.26 12.49
CA ALA A 87 -4.07 -11.11 11.62
C ALA A 87 -2.85 -10.75 10.76
N ILE A 88 -1.65 -10.69 11.36
CA ILE A 88 -0.38 -10.43 10.67
C ILE A 88 -0.13 -11.48 9.58
N ARG A 89 -0.32 -12.77 9.90
CA ARG A 89 -0.14 -13.85 8.93
C ARG A 89 -1.12 -13.74 7.77
N ARG A 90 -2.40 -13.42 8.04
CA ARG A 90 -3.43 -13.30 7.02
C ARG A 90 -3.24 -12.08 6.11
N PHE A 91 -2.82 -10.96 6.68
CA PHE A 91 -2.73 -9.67 5.99
C PHE A 91 -1.29 -9.18 5.84
N ARG A 92 -0.33 -10.09 5.71
CA ARG A 92 1.08 -9.75 5.53
C ARG A 92 1.24 -8.79 4.33
N GLY A 93 2.05 -7.75 4.51
CA GLY A 93 2.28 -6.72 3.51
C GLY A 93 1.21 -5.62 3.44
N LEU A 94 0.16 -5.66 4.27
CA LEU A 94 -0.74 -4.52 4.45
C LEU A 94 0.05 -3.34 5.04
N ARG A 95 -0.08 -2.16 4.42
CA ARG A 95 0.51 -0.91 4.91
C ARG A 95 -0.54 0.17 5.10
N ILE A 96 -0.27 1.10 6.00
CA ILE A 96 -1.03 2.35 6.09
C ILE A 96 -0.46 3.32 5.06
N VAL A 97 -1.32 3.87 4.21
CA VAL A 97 -0.93 4.82 3.16
C VAL A 97 -0.81 6.24 3.72
N ARG A 98 0.07 7.04 3.13
CA ARG A 98 0.19 8.48 3.44
C ARG A 98 -0.85 9.28 2.65
N GLN A 99 -2.12 9.12 3.02
CA GLN A 99 -3.21 9.91 2.43
C GLN A 99 -3.07 11.39 2.80
N ASP A 100 -3.55 12.26 1.92
CA ASP A 100 -3.66 13.68 2.23
C ASP A 100 -4.60 13.91 3.43
N PRO A 101 -4.20 14.69 4.45
CA PRO A 101 -5.02 14.90 5.64
C PRO A 101 -6.39 15.53 5.37
N TRP A 102 -6.48 16.44 4.40
CA TRP A 102 -7.75 17.05 4.03
C TRP A 102 -8.66 16.04 3.31
N GLU A 103 -8.11 15.26 2.38
CA GLU A 103 -8.85 14.16 1.73
C GLU A 103 -9.35 13.13 2.76
N CYS A 104 -8.53 12.80 3.76
CA CYS A 104 -8.93 11.91 4.85
C CYS A 104 -10.08 12.53 5.66
N LEU A 105 -9.96 13.80 6.07
CA LEU A 105 -10.96 14.50 6.88
C LEU A 105 -12.35 14.55 6.21
N ILE A 106 -12.42 14.80 4.89
CA ILE A 106 -13.72 14.88 4.21
C ILE A 106 -14.31 13.50 3.88
N SER A 107 -13.50 12.44 3.95
CA SER A 107 -13.91 11.08 3.61
C SER A 107 -14.55 10.31 4.78
N TYR A 108 -14.29 10.71 6.04
CA TYR A 108 -14.72 10.02 7.27
C TYR A 108 -15.37 10.98 8.25
#